data_AF-A0A4Q3CH00-F1
#
_entry.id   AF-A0A4Q3CH00-F1
#
_cell.length_a   1.000
_cell.length_b   1.000
_cell.length_c   1.000
_cell.angle_alpha   90.00
_cell.angle_beta   90.00
_cell.angle_gamma   90.00
#
_symmetry.space_group_name_H-M   'P 1'
#
loop_
_entity.id
_entity.type
_entity.pdbx_description
1 polymer ?
#
loop_
_entity_poly.entity_id
_entity_poly.type
_entity_poly.pdbx_seq_one_letter_code
_entity_poly.pdbx_strand_id
1 'polypeptide(L)'
;MKALNQNNEEFIDQIHYQIAQIYYAEGDIDKAVEHYKLSTKFSQKNQNQKGLSYLRLADINFKNKADYVNAKKYYDSTLLSLSPTYPGYVIIKKKSENLQLLTDNLNIITKEDTLQMLARLDEKTRAERIDTMVSRHTVAEAQQTNLSKTNQITPLDLAENAQNPEASVPNGNNFYFYNNKALSQGFSVFKRKWGNRKLEDNWRRSQRSNSNVTANTAPSPEAAAVPGQQQQAQATTAVNTYKQEILDNLPLTPELMAKSNERVFTAYLDIGNFYRDIIEDNKEAIATYELILARFPDNPNKAAIYYSLYRLYSSFNVAKADEYKDRLLKEYADSLYAKVILDPDYARRSSDADAEFNALYNQVYDLYAQRQYPEVMKQVDGLMQQYPDNKLAAQLYYLRALANGRQVKLAPFKQEIQQIVAKYPTDLLVTPLVNQHLSYIDSNNVEMAARPFAILDSDPNY
;
A
#
# COMPACT_ATOMS: atom_id res chain seq x y z
N MET A 1 -18.16 -30.07 34.50
CA MET A 1 -18.65 -28.72 34.85
C MET A 1 -20.16 -28.76 35.08
N LYS A 2 -20.59 -28.99 36.32
CA LYS A 2 -22.02 -29.04 36.69
C LYS A 2 -22.21 -28.16 37.92
N ALA A 3 -22.50 -26.88 37.67
CA ALA A 3 -23.14 -25.90 38.56
C ALA A 3 -23.03 -24.50 37.93
N LEU A 4 -23.78 -24.23 36.87
CA LEU A 4 -24.12 -22.85 36.51
C LEU A 4 -25.29 -22.45 37.41
N ASN A 5 -24.95 -21.86 38.55
CA ASN A 5 -25.90 -21.14 39.39
C ASN A 5 -26.49 -20.00 38.56
N GLN A 6 -27.82 -19.86 38.53
CA GLN A 6 -28.54 -18.81 37.78
C GLN A 6 -28.11 -17.39 38.17
N ASN A 7 -27.43 -17.21 39.31
CA ASN A 7 -26.88 -15.93 39.75
C ASN A 7 -25.57 -15.50 39.05
N ASN A 8 -24.97 -16.35 38.20
CA ASN A 8 -23.71 -16.03 37.50
C ASN A 8 -23.87 -15.79 35.99
N GLU A 9 -25.10 -15.76 35.47
CA GLU A 9 -25.35 -15.52 34.03
C GLU A 9 -24.72 -14.21 33.53
N GLU A 10 -24.67 -13.19 34.39
CA GLU A 10 -24.12 -11.87 34.08
C GLU A 10 -22.59 -11.83 33.93
N PHE A 11 -21.88 -12.91 34.28
CA PHE A 11 -20.41 -13.00 34.21
C PHE A 11 -19.90 -14.03 33.19
N ILE A 12 -20.81 -14.71 32.47
CA ILE A 12 -20.45 -15.76 31.49
C ILE A 12 -19.52 -15.21 30.40
N ASP A 13 -19.73 -13.95 29.99
CA ASP A 13 -18.89 -13.27 29.02
C ASP A 13 -17.43 -13.11 29.49
N GLN A 14 -17.24 -12.69 30.74
CA GLN A 14 -15.93 -12.50 31.37
C GLN A 14 -15.23 -13.84 31.62
N ILE A 15 -15.98 -14.87 32.03
CA ILE A 15 -15.45 -16.23 32.19
C ILE A 15 -14.90 -16.74 30.87
N HIS A 16 -15.68 -16.64 29.78
CA HIS A 16 -15.21 -17.05 28.46
C HIS A 16 -14.04 -16.21 27.96
N TYR A 17 -14.01 -14.91 28.25
CA TYR A 17 -12.86 -14.07 27.93
C TYR A 17 -11.60 -14.56 28.65
N GLN A 18 -11.70 -14.87 29.94
CA GLN A 18 -10.54 -15.33 30.71
C GLN A 18 -10.07 -16.73 30.28
N ILE A 19 -11.00 -17.64 29.96
CA ILE A 19 -10.66 -18.94 29.36
C ILE A 19 -9.92 -18.74 28.04
N ALA A 20 -10.39 -17.81 27.19
CA ALA A 20 -9.72 -17.50 25.94
C ALA A 20 -8.31 -16.92 26.14
N GLN A 21 -8.10 -16.12 27.18
CA GLN A 21 -6.78 -15.61 27.56
C GLN A 21 -5.81 -16.73 27.96
N ILE A 22 -6.30 -17.74 28.69
CA ILE A 22 -5.51 -18.92 29.08
C ILE A 22 -5.10 -19.70 27.83
N TYR A 23 -6.05 -20.06 26.96
CA TYR A 23 -5.73 -20.78 25.73
C TYR A 23 -4.79 -20.00 24.82
N TYR A 24 -4.95 -18.67 24.74
CA TYR A 24 -4.04 -17.83 23.97
C TYR A 24 -2.62 -17.87 24.53
N ALA A 25 -2.47 -17.80 25.86
CA ALA A 25 -1.17 -17.89 26.52
C ALA A 25 -0.50 -19.27 26.37
N GLU A 26 -1.31 -20.34 26.29
CA GLU A 26 -0.86 -21.71 26.04
C GLU A 26 -0.55 -21.98 24.55
N GLY A 27 -0.86 -21.03 23.66
CA GLY A 27 -0.66 -21.15 22.21
C GLY A 27 -1.77 -21.89 21.46
N ASP A 28 -2.86 -22.30 22.13
CA ASP A 28 -4.03 -22.89 21.49
C ASP A 28 -4.94 -21.80 20.91
N ILE A 29 -4.51 -21.25 19.77
CA ILE A 29 -5.15 -20.09 19.11
C ILE A 29 -6.60 -20.41 18.70
N ASP A 30 -6.90 -21.62 18.26
CA ASP A 30 -8.24 -21.96 17.79
C ASP A 30 -9.25 -22.04 18.94
N LYS A 31 -8.88 -22.66 20.07
CA LYS A 31 -9.72 -22.63 21.27
C LYS A 31 -9.85 -21.22 21.85
N ALA A 32 -8.78 -20.43 21.80
CA ALA A 32 -8.86 -19.03 22.21
C ALA A 32 -9.91 -18.27 21.37
N VAL A 33 -9.88 -18.42 20.04
CA VAL A 33 -10.86 -17.81 19.13
C VAL A 33 -12.28 -18.29 19.43
N GLU A 34 -12.49 -19.59 19.68
CA GLU A 34 -13.79 -20.13 20.06
C GLU A 34 -14.34 -19.44 21.31
N HIS A 35 -13.54 -19.35 22.36
CA HIS A 35 -13.95 -18.76 23.62
C HIS A 35 -14.11 -17.24 23.55
N TYR A 36 -13.31 -16.50 22.76
CA TYR A 36 -13.58 -15.08 22.52
C TYR A 36 -14.92 -14.89 21.78
N LYS A 37 -15.23 -15.73 20.79
CA LYS A 37 -16.54 -15.68 20.11
C LYS A 37 -17.67 -15.95 21.09
N LEU A 38 -17.54 -16.94 21.97
CA LEU A 38 -18.51 -17.18 23.05
C LEU A 38 -18.64 -15.96 23.96
N SER A 39 -17.53 -15.33 24.37
CA SER A 39 -17.56 -14.10 25.15
C SER A 39 -18.35 -12.99 24.45
N THR A 40 -18.11 -12.75 23.15
CA THR A 40 -18.88 -11.74 22.38
C THR A 40 -20.37 -12.06 22.28
N LYS A 41 -20.73 -13.36 22.24
CA LYS A 41 -22.11 -13.84 22.17
C LYS A 41 -22.86 -13.62 23.48
N PHE A 42 -22.20 -13.88 24.61
CA PHE A 42 -22.79 -13.72 25.94
C PHE A 42 -22.73 -12.27 26.47
N SER A 43 -21.89 -11.41 25.88
CA SER A 43 -21.81 -9.97 26.22
C SER A 43 -23.02 -9.17 25.68
N GLN A 44 -24.22 -9.43 26.19
CA GLN A 44 -25.44 -8.73 25.73
C GLN A 44 -25.56 -7.32 26.32
N LYS A 45 -25.31 -7.17 27.63
CA LYS A 45 -25.40 -5.89 28.35
C LYS A 45 -24.05 -5.18 28.46
N ASN A 46 -22.97 -5.94 28.61
CA ASN A 46 -21.62 -5.39 28.81
C ASN A 46 -20.92 -5.10 27.47
N GLN A 47 -21.19 -3.93 26.88
CA GLN A 47 -20.60 -3.55 25.59
C GLN A 47 -19.07 -3.41 25.64
N ASN A 48 -18.51 -2.98 26.78
CA ASN A 48 -17.06 -2.90 26.95
C ASN A 48 -16.40 -4.28 26.89
N GLN A 49 -16.95 -5.28 27.61
CA GLN A 49 -16.45 -6.65 27.52
C GLN A 49 -16.57 -7.19 26.09
N LYS A 50 -17.68 -6.91 25.40
CA LYS A 50 -17.86 -7.26 23.99
C LYS A 50 -16.77 -6.65 23.10
N GLY A 51 -16.50 -5.36 23.30
CA GLY A 51 -15.44 -4.63 22.61
C GLY A 51 -14.05 -5.22 22.85
N LEU A 52 -13.73 -5.57 24.10
CA LEU A 52 -12.45 -6.23 24.43
C LEU A 52 -12.31 -7.60 23.75
N SER A 53 -13.38 -8.40 23.72
CA SER A 53 -13.36 -9.69 23.04
C SER A 53 -13.20 -9.54 21.53
N TYR A 54 -13.85 -8.54 20.91
CA TYR A 54 -13.60 -8.20 19.51
C TYR A 54 -12.18 -7.74 19.25
N LEU A 55 -11.59 -6.94 20.14
CA LEU A 55 -10.21 -6.48 19.99
C LEU A 55 -9.24 -7.67 19.97
N ARG A 56 -9.42 -8.64 20.87
CA ARG A 56 -8.59 -9.86 20.89
C ARG A 56 -8.79 -10.70 19.64
N LEU A 57 -10.02 -10.81 19.13
CA LEU A 57 -10.27 -11.47 17.84
C LEU A 57 -9.60 -10.73 16.69
N ALA A 58 -9.62 -9.40 16.67
CA ALA A 58 -8.95 -8.59 15.66
C ALA A 58 -7.43 -8.84 15.67
N ASP A 59 -6.81 -8.74 16.85
CA ASP A 59 -5.39 -8.98 17.03
C ASP A 59 -4.96 -10.39 16.64
N ILE A 60 -5.75 -11.42 16.98
CA ILE A 60 -5.46 -12.81 16.59
C ILE A 60 -5.53 -12.98 15.07
N ASN A 61 -6.58 -12.45 14.44
CA ASN A 61 -6.71 -12.55 12.98
C ASN A 61 -5.56 -11.81 12.28
N PHE A 62 -5.15 -10.67 12.82
CA PHE A 62 -4.04 -9.88 12.28
C PHE A 62 -2.68 -10.54 12.49
N LYS A 63 -2.32 -10.89 13.73
CA LYS A 63 -0.97 -11.32 14.11
C LYS A 63 -0.73 -12.82 13.94
N ASN A 64 -1.74 -13.65 14.20
CA ASN A 64 -1.57 -15.10 14.26
C ASN A 64 -2.09 -15.82 13.02
N LYS A 65 -3.19 -15.34 12.42
CA LYS A 65 -3.82 -16.00 11.27
C LYS A 65 -3.51 -15.34 9.91
N ALA A 66 -2.94 -14.14 9.90
CA ALA A 66 -2.79 -13.31 8.70
C ALA A 66 -4.10 -13.15 7.91
N ASP A 67 -5.25 -13.21 8.60
CA ASP A 67 -6.59 -13.01 8.04
C ASP A 67 -6.98 -11.54 8.20
N TYR A 68 -6.39 -10.70 7.36
CA TYR A 68 -6.52 -9.25 7.46
C TYR A 68 -7.96 -8.76 7.21
N VAL A 69 -8.73 -9.50 6.41
CA VAL A 69 -10.14 -9.20 6.14
C VAL A 69 -10.97 -9.36 7.41
N ASN A 70 -10.82 -10.48 8.12
CA ASN A 70 -11.53 -10.67 9.38
C ASN A 70 -10.94 -9.80 10.50
N ALA A 71 -9.63 -9.55 10.50
CA ALA A 71 -9.02 -8.59 11.42
C ALA A 71 -9.68 -7.21 11.30
N LYS A 72 -9.86 -6.69 10.07
CA LYS A 72 -10.54 -5.42 9.83
C LYS A 72 -11.96 -5.41 10.39
N LYS A 73 -12.76 -6.44 10.08
CA LYS A 73 -14.14 -6.56 10.56
C LYS A 73 -14.22 -6.53 12.09
N TYR A 74 -13.29 -7.20 12.76
CA TYR A 74 -13.24 -7.23 14.22
C TYR A 74 -12.73 -5.92 14.82
N TYR A 75 -11.78 -5.21 14.19
CA TYR A 75 -11.41 -3.85 14.62
C TYR A 75 -12.59 -2.88 14.47
N ASP A 76 -13.31 -2.92 13.35
CA ASP A 76 -14.50 -2.10 13.15
C ASP A 76 -15.59 -2.43 14.21
N SER A 77 -15.81 -3.72 14.51
CA SER A 77 -16.73 -4.16 15.57
C SER A 77 -16.28 -3.74 16.97
N THR A 78 -14.96 -3.68 17.20
CA THR A 78 -14.36 -3.17 18.44
C THR A 78 -14.74 -1.71 18.63
N LEU A 79 -14.53 -0.87 17.61
CA LEU A 79 -14.82 0.57 17.69
C LEU A 79 -16.29 0.90 17.89
N LEU A 80 -17.19 0.01 17.45
CA LEU A 80 -18.64 0.12 17.66
C LEU A 80 -19.08 -0.27 19.07
N SER A 81 -18.35 -1.16 19.75
CA SER A 81 -18.76 -1.74 21.04
C SER A 81 -17.97 -1.18 22.23
N LEU A 82 -16.69 -0.85 22.03
CA LEU A 82 -15.78 -0.38 23.06
C LEU A 82 -15.97 1.11 23.32
N SER A 83 -16.02 1.51 24.59
CA SER A 83 -16.14 2.92 24.96
C SER A 83 -14.96 3.76 24.41
N PRO A 84 -15.22 4.96 23.86
CA PRO A 84 -14.17 5.91 23.48
C PRO A 84 -13.27 6.35 24.64
N THR A 85 -13.69 6.15 25.90
CA THR A 85 -12.90 6.46 27.10
C THR A 85 -11.91 5.35 27.47
N TYR A 86 -11.93 4.22 26.77
CA TYR A 86 -11.03 3.10 27.01
C TYR A 86 -9.56 3.51 26.79
N PRO A 87 -8.63 3.21 27.72
CA PRO A 87 -7.21 3.47 27.54
C PRO A 87 -6.67 2.80 26.27
N GLY A 88 -6.15 3.60 25.33
CA GLY A 88 -5.66 3.10 24.04
C GLY A 88 -6.70 3.05 22.91
N TYR A 89 -7.93 3.54 23.13
CA TYR A 89 -8.94 3.64 22.06
C TYR A 89 -8.43 4.39 20.82
N VAL A 90 -7.68 5.48 21.01
CA VAL A 90 -7.08 6.26 19.92
C VAL A 90 -6.14 5.41 19.06
N ILE A 91 -5.31 4.59 19.69
CA ILE A 91 -4.37 3.69 18.99
C ILE A 91 -5.15 2.63 18.20
N ILE A 92 -6.17 2.02 18.80
CA ILE A 92 -7.04 1.03 18.15
C ILE A 92 -7.73 1.65 16.93
N LYS A 93 -8.25 2.87 17.07
CA LYS A 93 -8.90 3.62 15.99
C LYS A 93 -7.93 3.90 14.84
N LYS A 94 -6.77 4.50 15.13
CA LYS A 94 -5.72 4.76 14.14
C LYS A 94 -5.32 3.47 13.41
N LYS A 95 -5.17 2.36 14.13
CA LYS A 95 -4.85 1.06 13.54
C LYS A 95 -5.95 0.53 12.62
N SER A 96 -7.23 0.66 13.00
CA SER A 96 -8.34 0.24 12.14
C SER A 96 -8.45 1.07 10.85
N GLU A 97 -8.28 2.39 10.97
CA GLU A 97 -8.37 3.34 9.85
C GLU A 97 -7.25 3.14 8.81
N ASN A 98 -6.09 2.65 9.27
CA ASN A 98 -4.90 2.50 8.44
C ASN A 98 -4.49 1.02 8.24
N LEU A 99 -5.38 0.08 8.56
CA LEU A 99 -5.08 -1.35 8.51
C LEU A 99 -4.72 -1.82 7.10
N GLN A 100 -5.20 -1.11 6.07
CA GLN A 100 -4.90 -1.42 4.67
C GLN A 100 -3.41 -1.31 4.38
N LEU A 101 -2.74 -0.24 4.84
CA LEU A 101 -1.30 -0.05 4.64
C LEU A 101 -0.50 -1.21 5.26
N LEU A 102 -0.85 -1.59 6.49
CA LEU A 102 -0.23 -2.74 7.17
C LEU A 102 -0.47 -4.04 6.40
N THR A 103 -1.71 -4.24 5.94
CA THR A 103 -2.12 -5.44 5.20
C THR A 103 -1.38 -5.56 3.87
N ASP A 104 -1.25 -4.48 3.12
CA ASP A 104 -0.58 -4.46 1.82
C ASP A 104 0.91 -4.82 1.97
N ASN A 105 1.60 -4.21 2.93
CA ASN A 105 3.00 -4.49 3.21
C ASN A 105 3.23 -5.91 3.74
N LEU A 106 2.37 -6.41 4.64
CA LEU A 106 2.46 -7.79 5.12
C LEU A 106 2.16 -8.82 4.03
N ASN A 107 1.28 -8.50 3.09
CA ASN A 107 1.02 -9.34 1.91
C ASN A 107 2.24 -9.39 0.99
N ILE A 108 2.93 -8.26 0.77
CA ILE A 108 4.20 -8.23 0.03
C ILE A 108 5.21 -9.14 0.70
N ILE A 109 5.44 -8.97 2.01
CA ILE A 109 6.38 -9.79 2.79
C ILE A 109 6.04 -11.28 2.67
N THR A 110 4.76 -11.65 2.89
CA THR A 110 4.33 -13.05 2.87
C THR A 110 4.48 -13.67 1.48
N LYS A 111 4.12 -12.92 0.43
CA LYS A 111 4.26 -13.36 -0.97
C LYS A 111 5.73 -13.59 -1.30
N GLU A 112 6.58 -12.60 -1.04
CA GLU A 112 8.01 -12.68 -1.33
C GLU A 112 8.68 -13.79 -0.51
N ASP A 113 8.41 -13.90 0.80
CA ASP A 113 8.95 -14.97 1.65
C ASP A 113 8.57 -16.37 1.12
N THR A 114 7.35 -16.51 0.61
CA THR A 114 6.89 -17.75 -0.02
C THR A 114 7.65 -18.02 -1.32
N LEU A 115 7.82 -17.02 -2.18
CA LEU A 115 8.55 -17.14 -3.44
C LEU A 115 10.04 -17.46 -3.20
N GLN A 116 10.67 -16.81 -2.23
CA GLN A 116 12.05 -17.08 -1.84
C GLN A 116 12.22 -18.49 -1.28
N MET A 117 11.27 -18.95 -0.45
CA MET A 117 11.26 -20.33 0.07
C MET A 117 11.14 -21.34 -1.07
N LEU A 118 10.22 -21.12 -2.03
CA LEU A 118 10.08 -21.98 -3.21
C LEU A 118 11.36 -22.00 -4.06
N ALA A 119 11.98 -20.84 -4.28
CA ALA A 119 13.21 -20.71 -5.06
C ALA A 119 14.41 -21.47 -4.44
N ARG A 120 14.42 -21.67 -3.11
CA ARG A 120 15.46 -22.44 -2.41
C ARG A 120 15.29 -23.96 -2.50
N LEU A 121 14.11 -24.45 -2.91
CA LEU A 121 13.86 -25.88 -3.11
C LEU A 121 14.47 -26.36 -4.44
N ASP A 122 14.80 -27.65 -4.53
CA ASP A 122 15.10 -28.27 -5.83
C ASP A 122 13.88 -28.27 -6.75
N GLU A 123 14.10 -28.40 -8.06
CA GLU A 123 13.06 -28.22 -9.07
C GLU A 123 11.87 -29.17 -8.90
N LYS A 124 12.12 -30.44 -8.54
CA LYS A 124 11.06 -31.44 -8.36
C LYS A 124 10.23 -31.11 -7.12
N THR A 125 10.86 -30.90 -5.97
CA THR A 125 10.16 -30.56 -4.73
C THR A 125 9.40 -29.23 -4.86
N ARG A 126 9.98 -28.27 -5.58
CA ARG A 126 9.32 -27.00 -5.88
C ARG A 126 8.05 -27.19 -6.70
N ALA A 127 8.09 -27.98 -7.77
CA ALA A 127 6.93 -28.24 -8.62
C ALA A 127 5.78 -28.91 -7.82
N GLU A 128 6.10 -29.94 -7.03
CA GLU A 128 5.12 -30.63 -6.18
C GLU A 128 4.48 -29.67 -5.15
N ARG A 129 5.29 -28.77 -4.58
CA ARG A 129 4.81 -27.77 -3.62
C ARG A 129 3.90 -26.74 -4.28
N ILE A 130 4.26 -26.25 -5.47
CA ILE A 130 3.43 -25.34 -6.27
C ILE A 130 2.10 -26.01 -6.61
N ASP A 131 2.10 -27.26 -7.07
CA ASP A 131 0.87 -27.99 -7.40
C ASP A 131 -0.04 -28.19 -6.18
N THR A 132 0.56 -28.42 -5.00
CA THR A 132 -0.18 -28.47 -3.73
C THR A 132 -0.81 -27.11 -3.40
N MET A 133 -0.07 -26.00 -3.59
CA MET A 133 -0.58 -24.65 -3.34
C MET A 133 -1.72 -24.30 -4.29
N VAL A 134 -1.57 -24.62 -5.58
CA VAL A 134 -2.61 -24.41 -6.60
C VAL A 134 -3.86 -25.22 -6.25
N SER A 135 -3.70 -26.49 -5.87
CA SER A 135 -4.83 -27.35 -5.46
C SER A 135 -5.54 -26.82 -4.21
N ARG A 136 -4.82 -26.24 -3.25
CA ARG A 136 -5.44 -25.59 -2.08
C ARG A 136 -6.17 -24.30 -2.45
N HIS A 137 -5.59 -23.50 -3.34
CA HIS A 137 -6.19 -22.25 -3.82
C HIS A 137 -7.53 -22.51 -4.50
N THR A 138 -7.59 -23.50 -5.39
CA THR A 138 -8.83 -23.85 -6.10
C THR A 138 -9.93 -24.34 -5.17
N VAL A 139 -9.59 -25.18 -4.19
CA VAL A 139 -10.56 -25.66 -3.20
C VAL A 139 -11.09 -24.50 -2.36
N ALA A 140 -10.22 -23.57 -1.95
CA ALA A 140 -10.61 -22.38 -1.20
C ALA A 140 -11.54 -21.46 -2.02
N GLU A 141 -11.21 -21.19 -3.28
CA GLU A 141 -12.06 -20.41 -4.20
C GLU A 141 -13.42 -21.09 -4.43
N ALA A 142 -13.43 -22.41 -4.64
CA ALA A 142 -14.67 -23.16 -4.80
C ALA A 142 -15.53 -23.09 -3.54
N GLN A 143 -14.94 -23.20 -2.35
CA GLN A 143 -15.65 -23.06 -1.07
C GLN A 143 -16.19 -21.64 -0.87
N GLN A 144 -15.42 -20.59 -1.17
CA GLN A 144 -15.91 -19.21 -1.08
C GLN A 144 -17.05 -18.93 -2.08
N THR A 145 -16.95 -19.49 -3.28
CA THR A 145 -18.01 -19.37 -4.30
C THR A 145 -19.28 -20.10 -3.86
N ASN A 146 -19.14 -21.25 -3.21
CA ASN A 146 -20.26 -22.01 -2.66
C ASN A 146 -20.88 -21.30 -1.44
N LEU A 147 -20.08 -20.78 -0.50
CA LEU A 147 -20.57 -19.99 0.64
C LEU A 147 -21.30 -18.71 0.20
N SER A 148 -20.81 -18.06 -0.86
CA SER A 148 -21.47 -16.90 -1.47
C SER A 148 -22.81 -17.25 -2.15
N LYS A 149 -22.98 -18.50 -2.59
CA LYS A 149 -24.25 -19.03 -3.12
C LYS A 149 -25.17 -19.56 -2.00
N THR A 150 -24.63 -20.13 -0.92
CA THR A 150 -25.40 -20.59 0.24
C THR A 150 -25.97 -19.41 1.04
N ASN A 151 -25.27 -18.27 1.10
CA ASN A 151 -25.84 -17.02 1.64
C ASN A 151 -26.93 -16.39 0.74
N GLN A 152 -27.36 -17.06 -0.34
CA GLN A 152 -28.52 -16.66 -1.18
C GLN A 152 -29.77 -17.55 -0.99
N ILE A 153 -29.85 -18.35 0.09
CA ILE A 153 -31.03 -19.14 0.49
C ILE A 153 -31.09 -19.04 2.03
N THR A 154 -32.07 -18.51 2.76
CA THR A 154 -33.50 -18.20 2.63
C THR A 154 -33.83 -17.20 3.75
N PRO A 155 -34.51 -16.07 3.53
CA PRO A 155 -35.24 -15.39 4.59
C PRO A 155 -36.57 -16.12 4.80
N LEU A 156 -36.54 -17.27 5.48
CA LEU A 156 -37.73 -17.85 6.11
C LEU A 156 -37.63 -17.52 7.61
N ASP A 157 -38.38 -16.48 8.01
CA ASP A 157 -38.95 -16.20 9.34
C ASP A 157 -39.22 -14.70 9.60
N LEU A 158 -39.26 -13.85 8.57
CA LEU A 158 -39.84 -12.50 8.67
C LEU A 158 -41.01 -12.25 7.70
N ALA A 159 -41.55 -13.31 7.10
CA ALA A 159 -42.58 -13.22 6.06
C ALA A 159 -44.04 -13.34 6.57
N GLU A 160 -44.30 -13.09 7.85
CA GLU A 160 -45.67 -12.97 8.36
C GLU A 160 -46.10 -11.53 8.71
N ASN A 161 -45.26 -10.50 8.49
CA ASN A 161 -45.68 -9.13 8.77
C ASN A 161 -45.12 -8.02 7.86
N ALA A 162 -44.70 -8.34 6.63
CA ALA A 162 -44.34 -7.32 5.66
C ALA A 162 -45.53 -7.01 4.74
N GLN A 163 -46.34 -6.03 5.14
CA GLN A 163 -47.21 -5.30 4.21
C GLN A 163 -46.41 -4.90 2.96
N ASN A 164 -47.01 -5.09 1.78
CA ASN A 164 -46.52 -4.55 0.52
C ASN A 164 -46.10 -3.08 0.74
N PRO A 165 -44.90 -2.64 0.30
CA PRO A 165 -44.59 -1.23 0.27
C PRO A 165 -45.49 -0.60 -0.79
N GLU A 166 -46.55 0.07 -0.35
CA GLU A 166 -47.31 0.98 -1.19
C GLU A 166 -46.35 1.99 -1.82
N ALA A 167 -46.53 2.21 -3.12
CA ALA A 167 -45.85 3.25 -3.86
C ALA A 167 -46.24 4.61 -3.26
N SER A 168 -45.35 5.19 -2.46
CA SER A 168 -45.53 6.54 -1.94
C SER A 168 -45.44 7.54 -3.10
N VAL A 169 -46.49 8.34 -3.23
CA VAL A 169 -46.66 9.44 -4.19
C VAL A 169 -45.56 10.50 -3.93
N PRO A 170 -45.04 11.19 -4.96
CA PRO A 170 -43.76 11.88 -4.87
C PRO A 170 -43.87 13.23 -4.15
N ASN A 171 -43.20 13.37 -3.00
CA ASN A 171 -42.78 14.68 -2.48
C ASN A 171 -41.28 14.86 -2.76
N GLY A 172 -41.00 15.45 -3.92
CA GLY A 172 -39.94 16.43 -4.21
C GLY A 172 -38.45 16.11 -4.01
N ASN A 173 -38.02 15.24 -3.09
CA ASN A 173 -36.60 15.23 -2.69
C ASN A 173 -35.93 13.87 -2.43
N ASN A 174 -36.55 12.75 -2.81
CA ASN A 174 -35.91 11.43 -2.74
C ASN A 174 -36.13 10.65 -4.04
N PHE A 175 -35.40 11.04 -5.10
CA PHE A 175 -35.36 10.28 -6.34
C PHE A 175 -34.80 8.88 -6.08
N TYR A 176 -35.46 7.85 -6.60
CA TYR A 176 -35.18 6.42 -6.36
C TYR A 176 -33.69 6.05 -6.46
N PHE A 177 -32.95 6.70 -7.35
CA PHE A 177 -31.53 6.44 -7.61
C PHE A 177 -30.56 7.01 -6.56
N TYR A 178 -31.02 7.87 -5.64
CA TYR A 178 -30.18 8.38 -4.55
C TYR A 178 -30.23 7.50 -3.28
N ASN A 179 -31.10 6.49 -3.25
CA ASN A 179 -31.15 5.53 -2.16
C ASN A 179 -30.34 4.26 -2.53
N ASN A 180 -29.13 4.14 -1.98
CA ASN A 180 -28.23 3.00 -2.23
C ASN A 180 -28.86 1.63 -1.94
N LYS A 181 -29.78 1.54 -0.98
CA LYS A 181 -30.50 0.29 -0.65
C LYS A 181 -31.54 -0.05 -1.72
N ALA A 182 -32.31 0.94 -2.15
CA ALA A 182 -33.28 0.77 -3.24
C ALA A 182 -32.59 0.45 -4.58
N LEU A 183 -31.45 1.09 -4.86
CA LEU A 183 -30.62 0.85 -6.04
C LEU A 183 -30.10 -0.59 -6.08
N SER A 184 -29.56 -1.07 -4.96
CA SER A 184 -29.02 -2.45 -4.83
C SER A 184 -30.12 -3.51 -4.96
N GLN A 185 -31.28 -3.25 -4.37
CA GLN A 185 -32.45 -4.13 -4.51
C GLN A 185 -32.98 -4.12 -5.95
N GLY A 186 -33.12 -2.95 -6.57
CA GLY A 186 -33.53 -2.79 -7.96
C GLY A 186 -32.59 -3.48 -8.94
N PHE A 187 -31.28 -3.33 -8.75
CA PHE A 187 -30.25 -4.03 -9.53
C PHE A 187 -30.40 -5.55 -9.43
N SER A 188 -30.62 -6.08 -8.23
CA SER A 188 -30.79 -7.51 -8.00
C SER A 188 -32.07 -8.04 -8.67
N VAL A 189 -33.18 -7.32 -8.55
CA VAL A 189 -34.45 -7.66 -9.21
C VAL A 189 -34.33 -7.59 -10.74
N PHE A 190 -33.63 -6.57 -11.26
CA PHE A 190 -33.37 -6.41 -12.68
C PHE A 190 -32.56 -7.58 -13.24
N LYS A 191 -31.45 -7.93 -12.57
CA LYS A 191 -30.58 -9.03 -12.97
C LYS A 191 -31.31 -10.38 -12.91
N ARG A 192 -32.18 -10.57 -11.93
CA ARG A 192 -33.04 -11.76 -11.84
C ARG A 192 -34.06 -11.83 -12.98
N LYS A 193 -34.67 -10.71 -13.37
CA LYS A 193 -35.72 -10.69 -14.40
C LYS A 193 -35.16 -10.69 -15.84
N TRP A 194 -34.00 -10.08 -16.05
CA TRP A 194 -33.46 -9.81 -17.39
C TRP A 194 -32.07 -10.37 -17.65
N GLY A 195 -31.35 -10.86 -16.64
CA GLY A 195 -29.97 -11.33 -16.77
C GLY A 195 -28.95 -10.20 -16.95
N ASN A 196 -27.71 -10.55 -17.32
CA ASN A 196 -26.69 -9.58 -17.69
C ASN A 196 -26.95 -9.06 -19.11
N ARG A 197 -27.54 -7.87 -19.23
CA ARG A 197 -27.79 -7.21 -20.52
C ARG A 197 -26.66 -6.24 -20.84
N LYS A 198 -26.22 -6.23 -22.11
CA LYS A 198 -25.31 -5.22 -22.63
C LYS A 198 -26.04 -3.88 -22.75
N LEU A 199 -25.29 -2.79 -22.64
CA LEU A 199 -25.82 -1.45 -22.86
C LEU A 199 -26.02 -1.25 -24.37
N GLU A 200 -27.27 -1.39 -24.81
CA GLU A 200 -27.69 -1.18 -26.19
C GLU A 200 -29.14 -0.68 -26.24
N ASP A 201 -29.48 0.03 -27.30
CA ASP A 201 -30.86 0.49 -27.52
C ASP A 201 -31.81 -0.70 -27.73
N ASN A 202 -33.05 -0.55 -27.28
CA ASN A 202 -34.08 -1.59 -27.38
C ASN A 202 -33.73 -2.93 -26.71
N TRP A 203 -32.90 -2.92 -25.66
CA TRP A 203 -32.48 -4.12 -24.92
C TRP A 203 -33.62 -4.96 -24.33
N ARG A 204 -34.85 -4.42 -24.23
CA ARG A 204 -36.05 -5.09 -23.67
C ARG A 204 -36.88 -5.91 -24.67
N ARG A 205 -36.56 -5.91 -25.98
CA ARG A 205 -37.36 -6.64 -26.99
C ARG A 205 -36.90 -8.09 -27.12
N SER A 206 -37.81 -9.05 -26.97
CA SER A 206 -37.57 -10.49 -27.10
C SER A 206 -37.53 -10.99 -28.55
N GLN A 207 -38.08 -10.24 -29.50
CA GLN A 207 -38.03 -10.54 -30.93
C GLN A 207 -37.53 -9.30 -31.67
N ARG A 208 -36.39 -9.43 -32.36
CA ARG A 208 -35.88 -8.46 -33.33
C ARG A 208 -36.12 -9.05 -34.73
N SER A 209 -36.76 -8.30 -35.63
CA SER A 209 -36.76 -8.63 -37.05
C SER A 209 -35.35 -8.43 -37.62
N ASN A 210 -34.85 -9.39 -38.39
CA ASN A 210 -33.49 -9.45 -38.93
C ASN A 210 -33.19 -8.36 -39.99
N SER A 211 -33.16 -7.08 -39.62
CA SER A 211 -32.89 -6.01 -40.60
C SER A 211 -32.02 -4.86 -40.10
N ASN A 212 -31.13 -5.11 -39.14
CA ASN A 212 -29.96 -4.26 -38.91
C ASN A 212 -28.80 -5.10 -38.35
N VAL A 213 -28.16 -5.85 -39.26
CA VAL A 213 -26.84 -6.45 -39.05
C VAL A 213 -25.86 -5.62 -39.87
N THR A 214 -24.95 -4.90 -39.19
CA THR A 214 -23.67 -4.51 -39.78
C THR A 214 -22.58 -4.96 -38.82
N ALA A 215 -22.01 -6.10 -39.18
CA ALA A 215 -20.68 -6.66 -38.86
C ALA A 215 -20.05 -6.35 -37.48
N ASN A 216 -20.02 -7.38 -36.63
CA ASN A 216 -18.74 -7.96 -36.23
C ASN A 216 -18.93 -9.45 -35.90
N THR A 217 -18.13 -10.26 -36.59
CA THR A 217 -18.15 -11.71 -36.72
C THR A 217 -17.50 -12.42 -35.53
N ALA A 218 -18.21 -13.39 -34.93
CA ALA A 218 -17.66 -14.57 -34.25
C ALA A 218 -18.79 -15.62 -34.08
N PRO A 219 -18.47 -16.93 -34.02
CA PRO A 219 -19.31 -18.00 -34.60
C PRO A 219 -20.60 -18.33 -33.83
N SER A 220 -21.55 -18.87 -34.60
CA SER A 220 -22.82 -19.45 -34.13
C SER A 220 -22.61 -20.55 -33.08
N PRO A 221 -23.42 -20.59 -31.99
CA PRO A 221 -23.46 -21.72 -31.09
C PRO A 221 -24.42 -22.77 -31.66
N GLU A 222 -23.91 -23.96 -31.95
CA GLU A 222 -24.75 -25.14 -32.08
C GLU A 222 -24.31 -26.19 -31.05
N ALA A 223 -25.32 -26.93 -30.58
CA ALA A 223 -25.33 -27.96 -29.55
C ALA A 223 -25.30 -27.48 -28.09
N ALA A 224 -26.43 -27.74 -27.42
CA ALA A 224 -26.63 -27.61 -25.98
C ALA A 224 -25.54 -28.36 -25.20
N ALA A 225 -24.63 -27.61 -24.56
CA ALA A 225 -23.65 -28.16 -23.64
C ALA A 225 -24.24 -28.26 -22.22
N VAL A 226 -24.10 -29.45 -21.66
CA VAL A 226 -24.47 -29.87 -20.30
C VAL A 226 -23.94 -28.87 -19.25
N PRO A 227 -24.68 -28.54 -18.17
CA PRO A 227 -24.30 -27.53 -17.15
C PRO A 227 -22.98 -27.76 -16.38
N GLY A 228 -22.20 -28.81 -16.70
CA GLY A 228 -20.92 -29.11 -16.05
C GLY A 228 -19.67 -28.53 -16.76
N GLN A 229 -19.71 -28.29 -18.07
CA GLN A 229 -18.49 -27.96 -18.82
C GLN A 229 -18.02 -26.51 -18.68
N GLN A 230 -18.93 -25.55 -18.46
CA GLN A 230 -18.56 -24.14 -18.26
C GLN A 230 -17.89 -23.87 -16.90
N GLN A 231 -18.27 -24.62 -15.86
CA GLN A 231 -17.63 -24.52 -14.53
C GLN A 231 -16.22 -25.10 -14.53
N GLN A 232 -16.01 -26.18 -15.30
CA GLN A 232 -14.70 -26.81 -15.43
C GLN A 232 -13.73 -25.92 -16.24
N ALA A 233 -14.20 -25.23 -17.29
CA ALA A 233 -13.40 -24.30 -18.08
C ALA A 233 -13.00 -23.01 -17.33
N GLN A 234 -13.86 -22.48 -16.47
CA GLN A 234 -13.53 -21.32 -15.63
C GLN A 234 -12.55 -21.71 -14.50
N ALA A 235 -12.75 -22.88 -13.88
CA ALA A 235 -11.85 -23.40 -12.87
C ALA A 235 -10.45 -23.72 -13.46
N THR A 236 -10.35 -24.31 -14.65
CA THR A 236 -9.05 -24.57 -15.31
C THR A 236 -8.33 -23.29 -15.75
N THR A 237 -9.07 -22.24 -16.14
CA THR A 237 -8.47 -20.95 -16.49
C THR A 237 -7.88 -20.25 -15.26
N ALA A 238 -8.59 -20.24 -14.12
CA ALA A 238 -8.12 -19.65 -12.85
C ALA A 238 -6.93 -20.43 -12.23
N VAL A 239 -6.94 -21.77 -12.34
CA VAL A 239 -5.82 -22.66 -11.98
C VAL A 239 -4.55 -22.28 -12.73
N ASN A 240 -4.68 -22.12 -14.05
CA ASN A 240 -3.55 -21.83 -14.91
C ASN A 240 -3.00 -20.43 -14.63
N THR A 241 -3.83 -19.44 -14.32
CA THR A 241 -3.35 -18.08 -14.00
C THR A 241 -2.58 -18.01 -12.68
N TYR A 242 -3.05 -18.69 -11.61
CA TYR A 242 -2.35 -18.64 -10.31
C TYR A 242 -1.01 -19.39 -10.34
N LYS A 243 -0.96 -20.55 -11.01
CA LYS A 243 0.30 -21.29 -11.20
C LYS A 243 1.32 -20.46 -11.99
N GLN A 244 0.89 -19.81 -13.06
CA GLN A 244 1.76 -18.94 -13.87
C GLN A 244 2.25 -17.74 -13.07
N GLU A 245 1.38 -17.10 -12.27
CA GLU A 245 1.80 -15.97 -11.41
C GLU A 245 2.94 -16.37 -10.46
N ILE A 246 2.89 -17.56 -9.86
CA ILE A 246 3.98 -18.04 -9.00
C ILE A 246 5.26 -18.23 -9.82
N LEU A 247 5.17 -18.96 -10.94
CA LEU A 247 6.32 -19.30 -11.78
C LEU A 247 7.04 -18.05 -12.32
N ASP A 248 6.28 -17.07 -12.79
CA ASP A 248 6.80 -15.83 -13.37
C ASP A 248 7.55 -14.96 -12.34
N ASN A 249 7.22 -15.10 -11.05
CA ASN A 249 7.78 -14.29 -9.98
C ASN A 249 8.83 -15.02 -9.12
N LEU A 250 9.23 -16.25 -9.48
CA LEU A 250 10.23 -16.99 -8.71
C LEU A 250 11.62 -16.33 -8.77
N PRO A 251 12.23 -15.98 -7.62
CA PRO A 251 13.56 -15.38 -7.60
C PRO A 251 14.66 -16.44 -7.71
N LEU A 252 14.87 -16.99 -8.91
CA LEU A 252 15.81 -18.11 -9.13
C LEU A 252 17.27 -17.70 -9.31
N THR A 253 17.54 -16.42 -9.57
CA THR A 253 18.91 -15.89 -9.70
C THR A 253 19.27 -14.99 -8.52
N PRO A 254 20.57 -14.76 -8.24
CA PRO A 254 21.00 -13.85 -7.18
C PRO A 254 20.41 -12.43 -7.32
N GLU A 255 20.30 -11.92 -8.55
CA GLU A 255 19.75 -10.59 -8.84
C GLU A 255 18.25 -10.52 -8.54
N LEU A 256 17.49 -11.56 -8.90
CA LEU A 256 16.07 -11.63 -8.59
C LEU A 256 15.83 -11.81 -7.08
N MET A 257 16.69 -12.57 -6.40
CA MET A 257 16.65 -12.73 -4.94
C MET A 257 16.96 -11.40 -4.24
N ALA A 258 17.92 -10.61 -4.74
CA ALA A 258 18.21 -9.28 -4.22
C ALA A 258 17.01 -8.33 -4.36
N LYS A 259 16.34 -8.31 -5.53
CA LYS A 259 15.10 -7.52 -5.74
C LYS A 259 13.96 -7.97 -4.82
N SER A 260 13.80 -9.28 -4.62
CA SER A 260 12.82 -9.82 -3.67
C SER A 260 13.12 -9.35 -2.24
N ASN A 261 14.38 -9.41 -1.82
CA ASN A 261 14.81 -8.89 -0.52
C ASN A 261 14.60 -7.38 -0.37
N GLU A 262 14.82 -6.59 -1.43
CA GLU A 262 14.55 -5.16 -1.44
C GLU A 262 13.06 -4.86 -1.20
N ARG A 263 12.15 -5.58 -1.86
CA ARG A 263 10.69 -5.43 -1.63
C ARG A 263 10.31 -5.76 -0.20
N VAL A 264 10.84 -6.85 0.35
CA VAL A 264 10.60 -7.26 1.74
C VAL A 264 11.15 -6.21 2.71
N PHE A 265 12.36 -5.72 2.47
CA PHE A 265 12.99 -4.67 3.28
C PHE A 265 12.17 -3.39 3.28
N THR A 266 11.76 -2.90 2.11
CA THR A 266 10.92 -1.70 1.97
C THR A 266 9.59 -1.85 2.70
N ALA A 267 8.92 -2.99 2.54
CA ALA A 267 7.67 -3.28 3.24
C ALA A 267 7.82 -3.27 4.77
N TYR A 268 8.91 -3.85 5.31
CA TYR A 268 9.18 -3.77 6.75
C TYR A 268 9.52 -2.35 7.19
N LEU A 269 10.28 -1.60 6.40
CA LEU A 269 10.63 -0.21 6.73
C LEU A 269 9.38 0.67 6.79
N ASP A 270 8.46 0.49 5.85
CA ASP A 270 7.16 1.18 5.83
C ASP A 270 6.32 0.81 7.05
N ILE A 271 6.26 -0.47 7.43
CA ILE A 271 5.58 -0.93 8.66
C ILE A 271 6.21 -0.28 9.90
N GLY A 272 7.54 -0.27 10.01
CA GLY A 272 8.25 0.31 11.16
C GLY A 272 8.02 1.81 11.30
N ASN A 273 8.14 2.55 10.19
CA ASN A 273 7.86 3.99 10.14
C ASN A 273 6.39 4.28 10.46
N PHE A 274 5.47 3.47 9.94
CA PHE A 274 4.05 3.61 10.22
C PHE A 274 3.71 3.42 11.70
N TYR A 275 4.29 2.40 12.34
CA TYR A 275 4.14 2.23 13.79
C TYR A 275 4.72 3.38 14.59
N ARG A 276 5.87 3.93 14.16
CA ARG A 276 6.53 5.06 14.82
C ARG A 276 5.74 6.37 14.68
N ASP A 277 5.37 6.74 13.46
CA ASP A 277 4.93 8.11 13.13
C ASP A 277 3.41 8.27 13.14
N ILE A 278 2.67 7.21 12.77
CA ILE A 278 1.21 7.28 12.65
C ILE A 278 0.54 6.70 13.89
N ILE A 279 0.88 5.45 14.21
CA ILE A 279 0.27 4.74 15.35
C ILE A 279 0.86 5.22 16.68
N GLU A 280 2.14 5.59 16.68
CA GLU A 280 2.94 5.89 17.88
C GLU A 280 3.05 4.66 18.82
N ASP A 281 3.05 3.45 18.25
CA ASP A 281 3.31 2.21 18.97
C ASP A 281 4.82 1.92 18.95
N ASN A 282 5.51 2.49 19.94
CA ASN A 282 6.96 2.36 20.06
C ASN A 282 7.42 0.89 20.15
N LYS A 283 6.61 0.00 20.74
CA LYS A 283 6.99 -1.40 20.93
C LYS A 283 7.00 -2.14 19.59
N GLU A 284 5.96 -1.98 18.78
CA GLU A 284 5.87 -2.61 17.46
C GLU A 284 6.89 -1.99 16.48
N ALA A 285 7.13 -0.67 16.57
CA ALA A 285 8.16 0.00 15.77
C ALA A 285 9.56 -0.56 16.08
N ILE A 286 9.92 -0.67 17.36
CA ILE A 286 11.20 -1.26 17.81
C ILE A 286 11.35 -2.69 17.29
N ALA A 287 10.35 -3.55 17.53
CA ALA A 287 10.40 -4.95 17.11
C ALA A 287 10.62 -5.07 15.59
N THR A 288 9.96 -4.22 14.81
CA THR A 288 10.11 -4.19 13.35
C THR A 288 11.51 -3.74 12.92
N TYR A 289 12.05 -2.67 13.51
CA TYR A 289 13.39 -2.19 13.21
C TYR A 289 14.49 -3.18 13.61
N GLU A 290 14.37 -3.84 14.77
CA GLU A 290 15.31 -4.89 15.18
C GLU A 290 15.25 -6.09 14.23
N LEU A 291 14.05 -6.48 13.78
CA LEU A 291 13.88 -7.51 12.76
C LEU A 291 14.58 -7.13 11.44
N ILE A 292 14.46 -5.87 11.00
CA ILE A 292 15.16 -5.38 9.80
C ILE A 292 16.67 -5.51 9.95
N LEU A 293 17.23 -5.09 11.09
CA LEU A 293 18.67 -5.18 11.34
C LEU A 293 19.17 -6.63 11.38
N ALA A 294 18.38 -7.54 11.93
CA ALA A 294 18.72 -8.96 11.99
C ALA A 294 18.62 -9.63 10.62
N ARG A 295 17.58 -9.30 9.83
CA ARG A 295 17.30 -9.94 8.54
C ARG A 295 18.10 -9.35 7.38
N PHE A 296 18.39 -8.06 7.43
CA PHE A 296 19.09 -7.31 6.38
C PHE A 296 20.32 -6.62 6.97
N PRO A 297 21.38 -7.36 7.31
CA PRO A 297 22.56 -6.80 7.95
C PRO A 297 23.34 -5.83 7.04
N ASP A 298 23.11 -5.79 5.74
CA ASP A 298 23.80 -4.85 4.82
C ASP A 298 22.84 -3.83 4.20
N ASN A 299 21.84 -3.38 4.96
CA ASN A 299 20.83 -2.45 4.46
C ASN A 299 21.31 -0.99 4.40
N PRO A 300 20.86 -0.20 3.40
CA PRO A 300 21.30 1.18 3.21
C PRO A 300 20.76 2.16 4.27
N ASN A 301 19.71 1.78 5.02
CA ASN A 301 19.07 2.66 6.01
C ASN A 301 19.54 2.41 7.45
N LYS A 302 20.60 1.63 7.68
CA LYS A 302 21.10 1.30 9.02
C LYS A 302 21.28 2.51 9.93
N ALA A 303 21.89 3.58 9.42
CA ALA A 303 22.10 4.80 10.21
C ALA A 303 20.76 5.41 10.68
N ALA A 304 19.74 5.45 9.81
CA ALA A 304 18.41 5.94 10.13
C ALA A 304 17.67 5.02 11.13
N ILE A 305 17.85 3.71 10.99
CA ILE A 305 17.25 2.71 11.87
C ILE A 305 17.89 2.75 13.26
N TYR A 306 19.22 2.82 13.37
CA TYR A 306 19.91 3.00 14.66
C TYR A 306 19.48 4.29 15.36
N TYR A 307 19.38 5.39 14.62
CA TYR A 307 18.87 6.64 15.16
C TYR A 307 17.43 6.51 15.68
N SER A 308 16.56 5.86 14.91
CA SER A 308 15.17 5.62 15.30
C SER A 308 15.09 4.77 16.56
N LEU A 309 15.87 3.68 16.64
CA LEU A 309 15.94 2.82 17.82
C LEU A 309 16.49 3.55 19.04
N TYR A 310 17.55 4.34 18.89
CA TYR A 310 18.06 5.21 19.96
C TYR A 310 16.94 6.11 20.52
N ARG A 311 16.22 6.82 19.64
CA ARG A 311 15.13 7.73 20.02
C ARG A 311 13.97 6.98 20.68
N LEU A 312 13.57 5.83 20.14
CA LEU A 312 12.46 5.03 20.66
C LEU A 312 12.78 4.44 22.04
N TYR A 313 14.00 3.97 22.27
CA TYR A 313 14.41 3.42 23.57
C TYR A 313 14.70 4.48 24.63
N SER A 314 15.01 5.73 24.23
CA SER A 314 15.47 6.79 25.14
C SER A 314 14.53 7.07 26.32
N SER A 315 13.23 6.82 26.17
CA SER A 315 12.22 7.10 27.21
C SER A 315 12.04 5.98 28.25
N PHE A 316 12.51 4.76 27.98
CA PHE A 316 12.22 3.61 28.86
C PHE A 316 13.35 2.57 29.01
N ASN A 317 14.38 2.58 28.15
CA ASN A 317 15.55 1.71 28.27
C ASN A 317 16.81 2.43 27.78
N VAL A 318 17.43 3.19 28.68
CA VAL A 318 18.63 3.99 28.39
C VAL A 318 19.79 3.14 27.91
N ALA A 319 20.00 1.96 28.50
CA ALA A 319 21.10 1.06 28.09
C ALA A 319 20.97 0.61 26.63
N LYS A 320 19.75 0.27 26.19
CA LYS A 320 19.50 -0.06 24.77
C LYS A 320 19.61 1.16 23.87
N ALA A 321 19.15 2.31 24.31
CA ALA A 321 19.33 3.56 23.57
C ALA A 321 20.82 3.86 23.34
N ASP A 322 21.64 3.79 24.38
CA ASP A 322 23.08 4.02 24.30
C ASP A 322 23.78 2.99 23.39
N GLU A 323 23.37 1.72 23.43
CA GLU A 323 23.87 0.69 22.52
C GLU A 323 23.69 1.09 21.04
N TYR A 324 22.50 1.53 20.64
CA TYR A 324 22.23 1.94 19.26
C TYR A 324 22.88 3.27 18.89
N LYS A 325 22.97 4.21 19.84
CA LYS A 325 23.72 5.46 19.69
C LYS A 325 25.20 5.18 19.41
N ASP A 326 25.83 4.32 20.19
CA ASP A 326 27.25 4.00 20.05
C ASP A 326 27.54 3.30 18.73
N ARG A 327 26.67 2.37 18.31
CA ARG A 327 26.75 1.76 16.96
C ARG A 327 26.66 2.81 15.86
N LEU A 328 25.72 3.75 15.97
CA LEU A 328 25.55 4.83 14.99
C LEU A 328 26.78 5.74 14.92
N LEU A 329 27.32 6.17 16.06
CA LEU A 329 28.50 7.03 16.11
C LEU A 329 29.77 6.31 15.65
N LYS A 330 29.87 5.00 15.87
CA LYS A 330 31.04 4.19 15.46
C LYS A 330 31.01 3.81 13.98
N GLU A 331 29.87 3.35 13.47
CA GLU A 331 29.73 2.83 12.10
C GLU A 331 29.38 3.94 11.09
N TYR A 332 28.75 5.04 11.53
CA TYR A 332 28.22 6.09 10.65
C TYR A 332 28.46 7.51 11.20
N ALA A 333 29.67 7.78 11.70
CA ALA A 333 30.07 9.06 12.30
C ALA A 333 29.76 10.29 11.43
N ASP A 334 29.88 10.16 10.11
CA ASP A 334 29.67 11.27 9.16
C ASP A 334 28.20 11.48 8.77
N SER A 335 27.30 10.57 9.18
CA SER A 335 25.88 10.67 8.87
C SER A 335 25.22 11.88 9.52
N LEU A 336 24.16 12.40 8.89
CA LEU A 336 23.34 13.47 9.49
C LEU A 336 22.85 13.07 10.89
N TYR A 337 22.48 11.82 11.09
CA TYR A 337 22.00 11.31 12.37
C TYR A 337 23.07 11.35 13.46
N ALA A 338 24.31 10.97 13.15
CA ALA A 338 25.43 11.08 14.09
C ALA A 338 25.72 12.55 14.45
N LYS A 339 25.70 13.44 13.46
CA LYS A 339 25.89 14.89 13.69
C LYS A 339 24.80 15.50 14.58
N VAL A 340 23.55 15.10 14.39
CA VAL A 340 22.41 15.53 15.24
C VAL A 340 22.54 15.00 16.67
N ILE A 341 23.12 13.83 16.88
CA ILE A 341 23.38 13.30 18.23
C ILE A 341 24.50 14.07 18.93
N LEU A 342 25.59 14.35 18.21
CA LEU A 342 26.75 15.06 18.76
C LEU A 342 26.45 16.55 19.02
N ASP A 343 25.58 17.14 18.20
CA ASP A 343 25.17 18.53 18.30
C ASP A 343 23.66 18.63 18.01
N PRO A 344 22.81 18.69 19.05
CA PRO A 344 21.36 18.77 18.90
C PRO A 344 20.87 20.00 18.11
N ASP A 345 21.65 21.08 18.07
CA ASP A 345 21.37 22.28 17.28
C ASP A 345 21.83 22.14 15.82
N TYR A 346 22.55 21.07 15.45
CA TYR A 346 22.96 20.79 14.07
C TYR A 346 21.74 20.67 13.15
N ALA A 347 20.67 20.01 13.60
CA ALA A 347 19.42 19.91 12.83
C ALA A 347 18.82 21.30 12.58
N ARG A 348 18.86 22.20 13.57
CA ARG A 348 18.34 23.56 13.44
C ARG A 348 19.23 24.39 12.51
N ARG A 349 20.55 24.39 12.68
CA ARG A 349 21.48 25.11 11.79
C ARG A 349 21.48 24.56 10.36
N SER A 350 21.37 23.24 10.18
CA SER A 350 21.27 22.61 8.86
C SER A 350 19.91 22.83 8.22
N SER A 351 18.81 22.85 8.99
CA SER A 351 17.47 23.17 8.49
C SER A 351 17.36 24.67 8.16
N ASP A 352 17.97 25.54 8.94
CA ASP A 352 18.02 26.98 8.68
C ASP A 352 18.86 27.25 7.43
N ALA A 353 20.01 26.59 7.26
CA ALA A 353 20.85 26.70 6.07
C ALA A 353 20.20 26.05 4.82
N ASP A 354 19.57 24.87 4.95
CA ASP A 354 18.84 24.23 3.84
C ASP A 354 17.57 25.02 3.49
N ALA A 355 16.87 25.64 4.45
CA ALA A 355 15.71 26.50 4.20
C ALA A 355 16.10 27.84 3.58
N GLU A 356 17.19 28.46 4.05
CA GLU A 356 17.78 29.67 3.45
C GLU A 356 18.23 29.38 2.02
N PHE A 357 18.91 28.26 1.79
CA PHE A 357 19.32 27.86 0.45
C PHE A 357 18.14 27.51 -0.45
N ASN A 358 17.12 26.83 0.06
CA ASN A 358 15.89 26.56 -0.70
C ASN A 358 15.16 27.86 -1.07
N ALA A 359 15.16 28.87 -0.20
CA ALA A 359 14.63 30.19 -0.52
C ALA A 359 15.44 30.86 -1.65
N LEU A 360 16.78 30.78 -1.59
CA LEU A 360 17.66 31.29 -2.66
C LEU A 360 17.45 30.53 -3.98
N TYR A 361 17.27 29.20 -3.93
CA TYR A 361 16.94 28.38 -5.10
C TYR A 361 15.59 28.78 -5.71
N ASN A 362 14.57 28.97 -4.88
CA ASN A 362 13.25 29.41 -5.33
C ASN A 362 13.31 30.80 -5.97
N GLN A 363 14.14 31.72 -5.45
CA GLN A 363 14.36 33.02 -6.09
C GLN A 363 14.99 32.87 -7.48
N VAL A 364 15.98 31.98 -7.66
CA VAL A 364 16.57 31.71 -8.99
C VAL A 364 15.50 31.12 -9.93
N TYR A 365 14.66 30.22 -9.43
CA TYR A 365 13.56 29.65 -10.20
C TYR A 365 12.53 30.71 -10.60
N ASP A 366 12.17 31.62 -9.69
CA ASP A 366 11.25 32.72 -9.97
C ASP A 366 11.80 33.66 -11.05
N LEU A 367 13.10 33.98 -11.01
CA LEU A 367 13.77 34.75 -12.07
C LEU A 367 13.67 34.04 -13.43
N TYR A 368 13.87 32.71 -13.45
CA TYR A 368 13.74 31.90 -14.66
C TYR A 368 12.29 31.90 -15.18
N ALA A 369 11.31 31.73 -14.30
CA ALA A 369 9.88 31.76 -14.64
C ALA A 369 9.45 33.13 -15.17
N GLN A 370 10.03 34.22 -14.63
CA GLN A 370 9.83 35.59 -15.09
C GLN A 370 10.65 35.94 -16.34
N ARG A 371 11.37 34.97 -16.91
CA ARG A 371 12.20 35.12 -18.13
C ARG A 371 13.37 36.08 -17.99
N GLN A 372 13.82 36.32 -16.76
CA GLN A 372 14.97 37.16 -16.43
C GLN A 372 16.27 36.32 -16.53
N TYR A 373 16.57 35.85 -17.74
CA TYR A 373 17.66 34.89 -17.96
C TYR A 373 19.07 35.42 -17.62
N PRO A 374 19.43 36.68 -17.90
CA PRO A 374 20.69 37.24 -17.44
C PRO A 374 20.84 37.22 -15.90
N GLU A 375 19.76 37.52 -15.19
CA GLU A 375 19.70 37.54 -13.73
C GLU A 375 19.80 36.12 -13.15
N VAL A 376 19.17 35.12 -13.78
CA VAL A 376 19.35 33.70 -13.41
C VAL A 376 20.82 33.32 -13.46
N MET A 377 21.52 33.61 -14.56
CA MET A 377 22.93 33.24 -14.69
C MET A 377 23.81 33.93 -13.64
N LYS A 378 23.59 35.24 -13.41
CA LYS A 378 24.33 36.01 -12.41
C LYS A 378 24.09 35.47 -10.99
N GLN A 379 22.84 35.17 -10.64
CA GLN A 379 22.47 34.68 -9.32
C GLN A 379 23.03 33.27 -9.08
N VAL A 380 22.95 32.38 -10.08
CA VAL A 380 23.55 31.05 -9.99
C VAL A 380 25.07 31.13 -9.84
N ASP A 381 25.76 31.96 -10.63
CA ASP A 381 27.22 32.10 -10.54
C ASP A 381 27.66 32.59 -9.16
N GLY A 382 26.92 33.53 -8.58
CA GLY A 382 27.14 33.99 -7.20
C GLY A 382 26.89 32.89 -6.15
N LEU A 383 25.77 32.16 -6.27
CA LEU A 383 25.45 31.07 -5.35
C LEU A 383 26.46 29.92 -5.43
N MET A 384 26.99 29.62 -6.62
CA MET A 384 28.01 28.58 -6.81
C MET A 384 29.38 28.99 -6.27
N GLN A 385 29.70 30.28 -6.21
CA GLN A 385 30.89 30.77 -5.52
C GLN A 385 30.74 30.73 -4.00
N GLN A 386 29.55 31.04 -3.50
CA GLN A 386 29.28 31.12 -2.06
C GLN A 386 29.02 29.73 -1.44
N TYR A 387 28.44 28.79 -2.19
CA TYR A 387 28.04 27.46 -1.72
C TYR A 387 28.46 26.34 -2.71
N PRO A 388 29.77 26.06 -2.85
CA PRO A 388 30.28 25.14 -3.88
C PRO A 388 29.86 23.67 -3.67
N ASP A 389 29.64 23.24 -2.42
CA ASP A 389 29.32 21.84 -2.05
C ASP A 389 27.82 21.58 -1.79
N ASN A 390 26.94 22.44 -2.30
CA ASN A 390 25.51 22.33 -2.01
C ASN A 390 24.83 21.16 -2.76
N LYS A 391 23.85 20.52 -2.11
CA LYS A 391 23.07 19.39 -2.63
C LYS A 391 22.24 19.71 -3.89
N LEU A 392 21.91 20.99 -4.12
CA LEU A 392 21.17 21.45 -5.31
C LEU A 392 22.09 22.03 -6.40
N ALA A 393 23.41 21.83 -6.30
CA ALA A 393 24.36 22.41 -7.25
C ALA A 393 24.08 21.94 -8.68
N ALA A 394 23.82 20.64 -8.90
CA ALA A 394 23.53 20.11 -10.24
C ALA A 394 22.27 20.78 -10.85
N GLN A 395 21.24 20.99 -10.05
CA GLN A 395 19.97 21.60 -10.45
C GLN A 395 20.16 23.09 -10.79
N LEU A 396 21.00 23.81 -10.04
CA LEU A 396 21.33 25.21 -10.33
C LEU A 396 22.18 25.34 -11.61
N TYR A 397 23.17 24.47 -11.81
CA TYR A 397 23.93 24.41 -13.06
C TYR A 397 23.03 24.12 -14.27
N TYR A 398 22.06 23.24 -14.10
CA TYR A 398 21.07 22.93 -15.13
C TYR A 398 20.16 24.11 -15.43
N LEU A 399 19.60 24.77 -14.40
CA LEU A 399 18.75 25.95 -14.58
C LEU A 399 19.49 27.11 -15.26
N ARG A 400 20.77 27.31 -14.92
CA ARG A 400 21.66 28.25 -15.58
C ARG A 400 21.86 27.91 -17.06
N ALA A 401 22.12 26.64 -17.38
CA ALA A 401 22.31 26.21 -18.76
C ALA A 401 21.04 26.38 -19.61
N LEU A 402 19.85 26.12 -19.03
CA LEU A 402 18.57 26.40 -19.70
C LEU A 402 18.38 27.91 -19.96
N ALA A 403 18.69 28.76 -18.96
CA ALA A 403 18.63 30.22 -19.11
C ALA A 403 19.58 30.73 -20.20
N ASN A 404 20.78 30.16 -20.30
CA ASN A 404 21.73 30.48 -21.34
C ASN A 404 21.27 29.96 -22.71
N GLY A 405 20.70 28.76 -22.78
CA GLY A 405 20.16 28.15 -24.01
C GLY A 405 19.07 28.97 -24.71
N ARG A 406 18.36 29.84 -23.97
CA ARG A 406 17.40 30.81 -24.50
C ARG A 406 18.03 32.09 -25.07
N GLN A 407 19.35 32.23 -24.93
CA GLN A 407 20.13 33.41 -25.34
C GLN A 407 21.24 33.08 -26.35
N VAL A 408 21.62 31.81 -26.47
CA VAL A 408 22.70 31.36 -27.36
C VAL A 408 22.22 30.36 -28.41
N LYS A 409 23.02 30.19 -29.47
CA LYS A 409 22.77 29.17 -30.50
C LYS A 409 23.03 27.76 -29.99
N LEU A 410 22.62 26.76 -30.77
CA LEU A 410 22.69 25.35 -30.39
C LEU A 410 24.08 24.87 -29.94
N ALA A 411 25.15 25.24 -30.67
CA ALA A 411 26.49 24.74 -30.39
C ALA A 411 27.01 25.09 -28.97
N PRO A 412 27.02 26.37 -28.52
CA PRO A 412 27.45 26.71 -27.17
C PRO A 412 26.54 26.11 -26.08
N PHE A 413 25.22 26.03 -26.31
CA PHE A 413 24.31 25.39 -25.37
C PHE A 413 24.60 23.89 -25.20
N LYS A 414 24.79 23.16 -26.32
CA LYS A 414 25.11 21.73 -26.31
C LYS A 414 26.40 21.45 -25.53
N GLN A 415 27.42 22.28 -25.71
CA GLN A 415 28.68 22.17 -24.98
C GLN A 415 28.47 22.38 -23.47
N GLU A 416 27.66 23.35 -23.07
CA GLU A 416 27.40 23.66 -21.66
C GLU A 416 26.68 22.51 -20.95
N ILE A 417 25.61 21.96 -21.54
CA ILE A 417 24.89 20.85 -20.92
C ILE A 417 25.74 19.55 -20.90
N GLN A 418 26.63 19.33 -21.86
CA GLN A 418 27.61 18.21 -21.80
C GLN A 418 28.55 18.32 -20.60
N GLN A 419 28.95 19.54 -20.22
CA GLN A 419 29.79 19.75 -19.04
C GLN A 419 29.06 19.40 -17.74
N ILE A 420 27.74 19.54 -17.68
CA ILE A 420 26.94 19.14 -16.52
C ILE A 420 27.06 17.63 -16.28
N VAL A 421 26.95 16.81 -17.33
CA VAL A 421 27.10 15.35 -17.23
C VAL A 421 28.51 14.97 -16.79
N ALA A 422 29.53 15.66 -17.31
CA ALA A 422 30.93 15.42 -16.91
C ALA A 422 31.18 15.80 -15.44
N LYS A 423 30.51 16.85 -14.95
CA LYS A 423 30.69 17.38 -13.59
C LYS A 423 29.85 16.62 -12.54
N TYR A 424 28.67 16.11 -12.92
CA TYR A 424 27.72 15.45 -12.01
C TYR A 424 27.30 14.06 -12.50
N PRO A 425 28.23 13.13 -12.81
CA PRO A 425 27.91 11.86 -13.48
C PRO A 425 27.00 10.94 -12.66
N THR A 426 26.95 11.11 -11.34
CA THR A 426 26.16 10.28 -10.42
C THR A 426 24.86 10.94 -9.94
N ASP A 427 24.53 12.15 -10.44
CA ASP A 427 23.27 12.81 -10.07
C ASP A 427 22.07 12.06 -10.65
N LEU A 428 21.12 11.67 -9.80
CA LEU A 428 20.01 10.79 -10.17
C LEU A 428 18.88 11.51 -10.90
N LEU A 429 18.89 12.86 -10.98
CA LEU A 429 17.83 13.65 -11.59
C LEU A 429 18.32 14.40 -12.83
N VAL A 430 19.36 15.22 -12.68
CA VAL A 430 19.86 16.14 -13.70
C VAL A 430 20.57 15.38 -14.82
N THR A 431 21.39 14.39 -14.49
CA THR A 431 22.16 13.66 -15.52
C THR A 431 21.26 12.87 -16.48
N PRO A 432 20.23 12.13 -16.02
CA PRO A 432 19.24 11.55 -16.91
C PRO A 432 18.52 12.57 -17.80
N LEU A 433 18.11 13.72 -17.24
CA LEU A 433 17.42 14.79 -17.99
C LEU A 433 18.33 15.40 -19.07
N VAL A 434 19.58 15.71 -18.72
CA VAL A 434 20.54 16.25 -19.69
C VAL A 434 20.83 15.25 -20.80
N ASN A 435 20.97 13.96 -20.48
CA ASN A 435 21.15 12.92 -21.49
C ASN A 435 19.94 12.81 -22.43
N GLN A 436 18.72 12.99 -21.91
CA GLN A 436 17.51 13.05 -22.73
C GLN A 436 17.53 14.26 -23.68
N HIS A 437 17.93 15.44 -23.20
CA HIS A 437 18.06 16.63 -24.04
C HIS A 437 19.15 16.48 -25.10
N LEU A 438 20.29 15.89 -24.76
CA LEU A 438 21.35 15.60 -25.72
C LEU A 438 20.88 14.65 -26.81
N SER A 439 20.16 13.59 -26.44
CA SER A 439 19.57 12.65 -27.41
C SER A 439 18.54 13.34 -28.32
N TYR A 440 17.74 14.25 -27.78
CA TYR A 440 16.79 15.05 -28.55
C TYR A 440 17.51 16.00 -29.52
N ILE A 441 18.55 16.71 -29.05
CA ILE A 441 19.38 17.59 -29.87
C ILE A 441 20.02 16.81 -31.02
N ASP A 442 20.58 15.64 -30.75
CA ASP A 442 21.23 14.82 -31.77
C ASP A 442 20.23 14.35 -32.84
N SER A 443 19.02 13.98 -32.42
CA SER A 443 17.95 13.54 -33.32
C SER A 443 17.36 14.67 -34.18
N ASN A 444 17.45 15.93 -33.71
CA ASN A 444 16.84 17.10 -34.36
C ASN A 444 17.87 18.18 -34.74
N ASN A 445 19.15 17.80 -34.89
CA ASN A 445 20.27 18.74 -34.95
C ASN A 445 20.16 19.77 -36.10
N VAL A 446 19.68 19.36 -37.28
CA VAL A 446 19.55 20.25 -38.45
C VAL A 446 18.50 21.34 -38.19
N GLU A 447 17.36 20.95 -37.63
CA GLU A 447 16.27 21.88 -37.30
C GLU A 447 16.69 22.82 -36.17
N MET A 448 17.25 22.28 -35.08
CA MET A 448 17.66 23.05 -33.92
C MET A 448 18.82 24.01 -34.24
N ALA A 449 19.74 23.64 -35.14
CA ALA A 449 20.85 24.49 -35.55
C ALA A 449 20.41 25.72 -36.37
N ALA A 450 19.25 25.63 -37.05
CA ALA A 450 18.68 26.73 -37.82
C ALA A 450 17.97 27.77 -36.94
N ARG A 451 17.71 27.45 -35.66
CA ARG A 451 16.99 28.34 -34.73
C ARG A 451 17.87 29.52 -34.29
N PRO A 452 17.27 30.69 -33.99
CA PRO A 452 18.00 31.83 -33.44
C PRO A 452 18.59 31.54 -32.06
N PHE A 453 17.90 30.70 -31.27
CA PHE A 453 18.31 30.25 -29.94
C PHE A 453 18.14 28.74 -29.80
N ALA A 454 18.92 28.12 -28.92
CA ALA A 454 18.90 26.68 -28.70
C ALA A 454 17.59 26.18 -28.07
N ILE A 455 16.97 27.01 -27.22
CA ILE A 455 15.67 26.77 -26.59
C ILE A 455 14.73 27.91 -26.98
N LEU A 456 13.52 27.56 -27.43
CA LEU A 456 12.45 28.51 -27.73
C LEU A 456 11.39 28.51 -26.62
N ASP A 457 10.68 29.61 -26.45
CA ASP A 457 9.55 29.72 -25.50
C ASP A 457 8.39 28.78 -25.80
N SER A 458 8.31 28.28 -27.04
CA SER A 458 7.27 27.36 -27.51
C SER A 458 7.66 25.88 -27.37
N ASP A 459 8.87 25.55 -26.92
CA ASP A 459 9.32 24.16 -26.82
C ASP A 459 8.65 23.50 -25.60
N PRO A 460 7.81 22.45 -25.78
CA PRO A 460 7.06 21.83 -24.68
C PRO A 460 7.92 20.96 -23.76
N ASN A 461 9.21 20.82 -24.07
CA ASN A 461 10.14 19.91 -23.41
C ASN A 461 11.28 20.63 -22.65
N TYR A 462 11.24 21.96 -22.48
CA TYR A 462 12.33 22.77 -21.89
C TYR A 462 11.90 23.98 -21.04
#